data_AF-A0A5F2BH43-F1
#
_entry.id   AF-A0A5F2BH43-F1
#
_cell.length_a   1.000
_cell.length_b   1.000
_cell.length_c   1.000
_cell.angle_alpha   90.00
_cell.angle_beta   90.00
_cell.angle_gamma   90.00
#
_symmetry.space_group_name_H-M   'P 1'
#
loop_
_entity.id
_entity.type
_entity.pdbx_description
1 polymer ?
#
loop_
_entity_poly.entity_id
_entity_poly.type
_entity_poly.pdbx_seq_one_letter_code
_entity_poly.pdbx_strand_id
1 'polypeptide(L)'
;MKPDYGKYVEHLKPYDVFAKDNEELIFILNILKNKSYIIHDYFLNAGSLMWKKGAIIQEQGWLGIEHLELPLTSNKVFIAMWFDPSLDDAFLKMQMACDGNGFIGDRISNKEHNNEISGEILYEIRRSRFLIADVTGQRHGVYFEAGYAMGLGIPVIWSCREDHFKDVHFDTRQYNHVVWTDEKDLLEKLEKRIKGTIL
;
A
#
# COMPACT_ATOMS: atom_id res chain seq x y z
N MET A 1 -4.73 14.27 7.54
CA MET A 1 -3.95 15.53 7.51
C MET A 1 -3.64 15.81 6.04
N LYS A 2 -3.99 16.97 5.48
CA LYS A 2 -3.62 17.26 4.07
C LYS A 2 -2.10 17.19 3.96
N PRO A 3 -1.51 16.45 3.00
CA PRO A 3 -0.08 16.49 2.80
C PRO A 3 0.28 17.90 2.32
N ASP A 4 0.96 18.63 3.19
CA ASP A 4 1.40 20.00 2.96
C ASP A 4 2.67 19.98 2.08
N TYR A 5 2.50 19.51 0.85
CA TYR A 5 3.55 19.44 -0.15
C TYR A 5 4.21 20.81 -0.33
N GLY A 6 5.54 20.85 -0.21
CA GLY A 6 6.32 22.08 -0.36
C GLY A 6 6.17 23.09 0.77
N LYS A 7 5.62 22.72 1.93
CA LYS A 7 5.64 23.57 3.14
C LYS A 7 6.68 23.11 4.12
N TYR A 8 7.01 24.01 5.05
CA TYR A 8 7.81 23.67 6.20
C TYR A 8 6.99 22.87 7.21
N VAL A 9 7.57 21.78 7.69
CA VAL A 9 7.16 21.09 8.91
C VAL A 9 7.76 21.86 10.07
N GLU A 10 6.89 22.61 10.75
CA GLU A 10 7.24 23.38 11.93
C GLU A 10 7.25 22.46 13.16
N HIS A 11 8.13 22.74 14.12
CA HIS A 11 8.15 22.08 15.44
C HIS A 11 8.41 20.57 15.44
N LEU A 12 9.32 20.06 14.60
CA LEU A 12 9.77 18.66 14.70
C LEU A 12 10.35 18.37 16.09
N LYS A 13 9.93 17.25 16.67
CA LYS A 13 10.38 16.71 17.95
C LYS A 13 11.18 15.43 17.72
N PRO A 14 11.98 14.98 18.70
CA PRO A 14 12.81 13.79 18.54
C PRO A 14 12.04 12.55 18.06
N TYR A 15 10.87 12.29 18.63
CA TYR A 15 10.07 11.11 18.28
C TYR A 15 9.51 11.13 16.85
N ASP A 16 9.38 12.30 16.20
CA ASP A 16 8.89 12.40 14.81
C ASP A 16 9.85 11.77 13.81
N VAL A 17 11.12 11.59 14.19
CA VAL A 17 12.18 10.94 13.40
C VAL A 17 12.83 9.76 14.12
N PHE A 18 12.17 9.23 15.16
CA PHE A 18 12.67 8.15 16.00
C PHE A 18 14.02 8.45 16.71
N ALA A 19 14.31 9.72 16.99
CA ALA A 19 15.46 10.12 17.81
C ALA A 19 15.15 10.02 19.32
N LYS A 20 16.15 9.63 20.11
CA LYS A 20 16.09 9.51 21.57
C LYS A 20 16.05 10.86 22.29
N ASP A 21 16.68 11.88 21.72
CA ASP A 21 16.82 13.22 22.29
C ASP A 21 17.07 14.28 21.18
N ASN A 22 17.25 15.55 21.59
CA ASN A 22 17.48 16.65 20.66
C ASN A 22 18.86 16.58 19.97
N GLU A 23 19.87 15.94 20.59
CA GLU A 23 21.19 15.80 19.96
C GLU A 23 21.10 14.81 18.78
N GLU A 24 20.43 13.68 18.98
CA GLU A 24 20.19 12.70 17.92
C GLU A 24 19.25 13.24 16.84
N LEU A 25 18.22 14.02 17.21
CA LEU A 25 17.38 14.73 16.23
C LEU A 25 18.23 15.63 15.33
N ILE A 26 19.09 16.47 15.91
CA ILE A 26 19.99 17.35 15.18
C ILE A 26 20.92 16.55 14.26
N PHE A 27 21.47 15.44 14.75
CA PHE A 27 22.33 14.56 13.95
C PHE A 27 21.59 14.00 12.72
N ILE A 28 20.38 13.44 12.91
CA ILE A 28 19.56 12.90 11.83
C ILE A 28 19.21 14.00 10.81
N LEU A 29 18.76 15.18 11.27
CA LEU A 29 18.40 16.29 10.38
C LEU A 29 19.59 16.74 9.52
N ASN A 30 20.79 16.81 10.11
CA ASN A 30 22.00 17.16 9.36
C ASN A 30 22.38 16.08 8.34
N ILE A 31 22.20 14.79 8.65
CA ILE A 31 22.40 13.71 7.66
C ILE A 31 21.42 13.86 6.49
N LEU A 32 20.13 14.07 6.77
CA LEU A 32 19.11 14.23 5.75
C LEU A 32 19.38 15.46 4.87
N LYS A 33 19.86 16.55 5.47
CA LYS A 33 20.29 17.75 4.73
C LYS A 33 21.52 17.49 3.86
N ASN A 34 22.53 16.78 4.38
CA ASN A 34 23.73 16.44 3.61
C ASN A 34 23.42 15.53 2.42
N LYS A 35 22.40 14.67 2.54
CA LYS A 35 21.87 13.85 1.43
C LYS A 35 20.95 14.63 0.47
N SER A 36 20.75 15.93 0.68
CA SER A 36 19.82 16.77 -0.07
C SER A 36 18.36 16.28 -0.01
N TYR A 37 17.99 15.54 1.04
CA TYR A 37 16.60 15.08 1.22
C TYR A 37 15.73 16.17 1.84
N ILE A 38 16.30 17.01 2.70
CA ILE A 38 15.60 18.12 3.34
C ILE A 38 16.46 19.39 3.38
N ILE A 39 15.81 20.54 3.53
CA ILE A 39 16.43 21.73 4.12
C ILE A 39 15.82 21.90 5.51
N HIS A 40 16.63 22.27 6.50
CA HIS A 40 16.14 22.69 7.81
C HIS A 40 16.73 24.04 8.21
N ASP A 41 15.95 24.82 8.96
CA ASP A 41 16.33 26.12 9.51
C ASP A 41 15.97 26.20 11.00
N TYR A 42 16.99 25.95 11.82
CA TYR A 42 16.95 26.02 13.27
C TYR A 42 18.19 26.76 13.80
N PHE A 43 18.15 27.15 15.07
CA PHE A 43 19.31 27.63 15.82
C PHE A 43 19.34 27.03 17.23
N LEU A 44 20.50 27.07 17.86
CA LEU A 44 20.67 26.64 19.24
C LEU A 44 20.70 27.87 20.15
N ASN A 45 19.87 27.88 21.19
CA ASN A 45 19.89 28.90 22.24
C ASN A 45 20.10 28.23 23.59
N ALA A 46 21.23 28.52 24.25
CA ALA A 46 21.63 27.90 25.52
C ALA A 46 21.54 26.35 25.52
N GLY A 47 21.90 25.71 24.39
CA GLY A 47 21.82 24.26 24.22
C GLY A 47 20.43 23.73 23.83
N SER A 48 19.41 24.58 23.77
CA SER A 48 18.06 24.20 23.35
C SER A 48 17.82 24.47 21.86
N LEU A 49 17.15 23.53 21.19
CA LEU A 49 16.79 23.61 19.78
C LEU A 49 15.62 24.57 19.57
N MET A 50 15.81 25.59 18.74
CA MET A 50 14.80 26.58 18.37
C MET A 50 14.58 26.59 16.86
N TRP A 51 13.34 26.43 16.41
CA TRP A 51 12.97 26.45 15.00
C TRP A 51 12.82 27.89 14.49
N LYS A 52 13.44 28.23 13.33
CA LYS A 52 13.15 29.50 12.63
C LYS A 52 12.03 29.34 11.63
N LYS A 53 12.18 28.36 10.73
CA LYS A 53 11.18 28.03 9.70
C LYS A 53 10.71 26.58 9.78
N GLY A 54 11.51 25.65 10.31
CA GLY A 54 11.19 24.22 10.28
C GLY A 54 12.10 23.43 9.33
N ALA A 55 11.62 22.28 8.88
CA ALA A 55 12.23 21.49 7.82
C ALA A 55 11.31 21.35 6.61
N ILE A 56 11.85 21.34 5.39
CA ILE A 56 11.11 21.13 4.15
C ILE A 56 11.77 20.01 3.34
N ILE A 57 10.95 19.12 2.78
CA ILE A 57 11.41 18.01 1.95
C ILE A 57 11.79 18.55 0.57
N GLN A 58 13.01 18.27 0.13
CA GLN A 58 13.52 18.62 -1.20
C GLN A 58 13.14 17.56 -2.23
N GLU A 59 13.37 17.85 -3.51
CA GLU A 59 13.12 16.92 -4.63
C GLU A 59 13.70 15.53 -4.38
N GLN A 60 14.98 15.40 -3.99
CA GLN A 60 15.58 14.09 -3.72
C GLN A 60 14.94 13.37 -2.53
N GLY A 61 14.45 14.12 -1.53
CA GLY A 61 13.67 13.55 -0.44
C GLY A 61 12.31 13.02 -0.91
N TRP A 62 11.63 13.76 -1.79
CA TRP A 62 10.38 13.32 -2.41
C TRP A 62 10.57 12.10 -3.30
N LEU A 63 11.61 12.08 -4.12
CA LEU A 63 11.97 10.90 -4.93
C LEU A 63 12.31 9.70 -4.05
N GLY A 64 13.02 9.91 -2.94
CA GLY A 64 13.32 8.86 -1.97
C GLY A 64 12.06 8.32 -1.28
N ILE A 65 11.14 9.19 -0.89
CA ILE A 65 9.83 8.81 -0.34
C ILE A 65 9.04 8.02 -1.38
N GLU A 66 8.93 8.53 -2.60
CA GLU A 66 8.23 7.86 -3.68
C GLU A 66 8.84 6.48 -3.95
N HIS A 67 10.18 6.38 -3.98
CA HIS A 67 10.90 5.12 -4.15
C HIS A 67 10.63 4.12 -3.02
N LEU A 68 10.59 4.57 -1.76
CA LEU A 68 10.27 3.73 -0.60
C LEU A 68 8.78 3.37 -0.54
N GLU A 69 7.92 4.21 -1.09
CA GLU A 69 6.50 3.96 -1.28
C GLU A 69 6.23 3.15 -2.56
N LEU A 70 7.25 2.86 -3.38
CA LEU A 70 7.04 2.04 -4.57
C LEU A 70 6.54 0.66 -4.15
N PRO A 71 5.50 0.15 -4.84
CA PRO A 71 5.01 -1.22 -4.73
C PRO A 71 6.13 -2.26 -4.63
N LEU A 72 7.22 -2.05 -5.37
CA LEU A 72 8.28 -3.04 -5.54
C LEU A 72 9.01 -3.41 -4.23
N THR A 73 9.12 -2.52 -3.25
CA THR A 73 9.79 -2.86 -1.97
C THR A 73 8.82 -3.36 -0.91
N SER A 74 7.52 -3.36 -1.21
CA SER A 74 6.48 -3.81 -0.29
C SER A 74 6.34 -5.33 -0.31
N ASN A 75 5.98 -5.91 0.84
CA ASN A 75 5.45 -7.27 0.93
C ASN A 75 3.93 -7.28 1.12
N LYS A 76 3.27 -6.12 1.12
CA LYS A 76 1.81 -6.02 1.28
C LYS A 76 1.10 -6.36 -0.03
N VAL A 77 -0.05 -6.99 0.10
CA VAL A 77 -0.96 -7.30 -1.01
C VAL A 77 -2.36 -6.86 -0.62
N PHE A 78 -2.98 -6.05 -1.47
CA PHE A 78 -4.36 -5.66 -1.28
C PHE A 78 -5.28 -6.71 -1.89
N ILE A 79 -6.23 -7.22 -1.11
CA ILE A 79 -7.24 -8.17 -1.56
C ILE A 79 -8.56 -7.42 -1.72
N ALA A 80 -8.91 -7.12 -2.97
CA ALA A 80 -10.17 -6.52 -3.37
C ALA A 80 -11.18 -7.65 -3.66
N MET A 81 -12.19 -7.82 -2.81
CA MET A 81 -13.20 -8.86 -2.98
C MET A 81 -14.53 -8.49 -2.34
N TRP A 82 -15.58 -9.27 -2.64
CA TRP A 82 -16.88 -9.11 -2.00
C TRP A 82 -16.85 -9.60 -0.54
N PHE A 83 -17.31 -8.76 0.40
CA PHE A 83 -17.44 -9.07 1.84
C PHE A 83 -18.63 -9.98 2.22
N ASP A 84 -19.10 -10.81 1.29
CA ASP A 84 -20.14 -11.78 1.64
C ASP A 84 -19.54 -12.88 2.52
N PRO A 85 -20.22 -13.29 3.61
CA PRO A 85 -19.73 -14.38 4.46
C PRO A 85 -19.46 -15.69 3.70
N SER A 86 -20.15 -15.92 2.57
CA SER A 86 -19.90 -17.10 1.73
C SER A 86 -18.52 -17.12 1.06
N LEU A 87 -17.76 -16.03 1.10
CA LEU A 87 -16.41 -15.92 0.55
C LEU A 87 -15.32 -15.78 1.63
N ASP A 88 -15.65 -15.92 2.91
CA ASP A 88 -14.65 -15.79 3.98
C ASP A 88 -13.58 -16.90 3.92
N ASP A 89 -13.96 -18.13 3.56
CA ASP A 89 -12.99 -19.21 3.34
C ASP A 89 -12.08 -18.92 2.13
N ALA A 90 -12.65 -18.37 1.05
CA ALA A 90 -11.88 -17.94 -0.11
C ALA A 90 -10.87 -16.84 0.26
N PHE A 91 -11.30 -15.86 1.07
CA PHE A 91 -10.40 -14.83 1.62
C PHE A 91 -9.24 -15.45 2.39
N LEU A 92 -9.51 -16.37 3.31
CA LEU A 92 -8.48 -17.06 4.09
C LEU A 92 -7.47 -17.77 3.18
N LYS A 93 -7.93 -18.41 2.10
CA LYS A 93 -7.05 -19.04 1.12
C LYS A 93 -6.21 -18.05 0.32
N MET A 94 -6.75 -16.88 -0.02
CA MET A 94 -5.96 -15.81 -0.63
C MET A 94 -4.86 -15.32 0.31
N GLN A 95 -5.15 -15.17 1.61
CA GLN A 95 -4.13 -14.84 2.62
C GLN A 95 -3.07 -15.93 2.71
N MET A 96 -3.45 -17.20 2.82
CA MET A 96 -2.51 -18.33 2.83
C MET A 96 -1.61 -18.36 1.58
N ALA A 97 -2.16 -18.08 0.40
CA ALA A 97 -1.39 -18.01 -0.84
C ALA A 97 -0.35 -16.88 -0.81
N CYS A 98 -0.71 -15.73 -0.23
CA CYS A 98 0.22 -14.62 -0.03
C CYS A 98 1.33 -15.00 0.95
N ASP A 99 0.95 -15.51 2.13
CA ASP A 99 1.87 -15.88 3.21
C ASP A 99 2.88 -16.94 2.74
N GLY A 100 2.40 -17.95 2.01
CA GLY A 100 3.25 -19.00 1.41
C GLY A 100 4.27 -18.49 0.38
N ASN A 101 4.10 -17.27 -0.12
CA ASN A 101 5.01 -16.60 -1.07
C ASN A 101 5.75 -15.40 -0.45
N GLY A 102 5.70 -15.22 0.88
CA GLY A 102 6.42 -14.16 1.59
C GLY A 102 5.72 -12.79 1.56
N PHE A 103 4.43 -12.77 1.21
CA PHE A 103 3.60 -11.57 1.18
C PHE A 103 2.58 -11.57 2.30
N ILE A 104 2.00 -10.41 2.61
CA ILE A 104 0.94 -10.23 3.61
C ILE A 104 -0.29 -9.70 2.88
N GLY A 105 -1.27 -10.57 2.67
CA GLY A 105 -2.54 -10.26 2.01
C GLY A 105 -3.58 -9.77 3.01
N ASP A 106 -4.21 -8.62 2.73
CA ASP A 106 -5.25 -8.07 3.60
C ASP A 106 -6.35 -7.32 2.81
N ARG A 107 -7.54 -7.22 3.43
CA ARG A 107 -8.71 -6.48 2.90
C ARG A 107 -9.08 -5.35 3.86
N ILE A 108 -9.68 -4.27 3.35
CA ILE A 108 -9.93 -3.06 4.16
C ILE A 108 -10.78 -3.33 5.42
N SER A 109 -11.70 -4.31 5.39
CA SER A 109 -12.58 -4.61 6.52
C SER A 109 -11.83 -5.05 7.79
N ASN A 110 -10.57 -5.46 7.67
CA ASN A 110 -9.77 -5.94 8.80
C ASN A 110 -8.98 -4.82 9.50
N LYS A 111 -9.09 -3.58 9.02
CA LYS A 111 -8.34 -2.42 9.56
C LYS A 111 -9.27 -1.41 10.20
N GLU A 112 -9.00 -1.11 11.47
CA GLU A 112 -9.64 0.02 12.15
C GLU A 112 -9.01 1.34 11.66
N HIS A 113 -9.86 2.28 11.24
CA HIS A 113 -9.43 3.62 10.88
C HIS A 113 -10.51 4.66 11.20
N ASN A 114 -10.10 5.89 11.48
CA ASN A 114 -11.02 7.03 11.71
C ASN A 114 -11.26 7.86 10.43
N ASN A 115 -10.61 7.50 9.32
CA ASN A 115 -10.72 8.19 8.03
C ASN A 115 -11.94 7.70 7.22
N GLU A 116 -12.20 8.36 6.09
CA GLU A 116 -13.13 7.83 5.08
C GLU A 116 -12.57 6.54 4.47
N ILE A 117 -13.39 5.48 4.44
CA ILE A 117 -13.02 4.14 3.96
C ILE A 117 -12.43 4.19 2.54
N SER A 118 -13.04 4.96 1.64
CA SER A 118 -12.58 5.12 0.25
C SER A 118 -11.14 5.60 0.17
N GLY A 119 -10.76 6.58 1.00
CA GLY A 119 -9.39 7.11 1.02
C GLY A 119 -8.38 6.08 1.54
N GLU A 120 -8.77 5.30 2.55
CA GLU A 120 -7.93 4.25 3.13
C GLU A 120 -7.71 3.09 2.14
N ILE A 121 -8.74 2.70 1.37
CA ILE A 121 -8.62 1.72 0.29
C ILE A 121 -7.56 2.18 -0.73
N LEU A 122 -7.68 3.40 -1.25
CA LEU A 122 -6.74 3.93 -2.25
C LEU A 122 -5.31 4.03 -1.68
N TYR A 123 -5.19 4.38 -0.40
CA TYR A 123 -3.92 4.44 0.30
C TYR A 123 -3.25 3.06 0.42
N GLU A 124 -4.00 2.03 0.84
CA GLU A 124 -3.48 0.66 0.99
C GLU A 124 -3.17 0.02 -0.36
N ILE A 125 -3.96 0.28 -1.41
CA ILE A 125 -3.64 -0.16 -2.77
C ILE A 125 -2.29 0.41 -3.21
N ARG A 126 -2.08 1.72 -3.05
CA ARG A 126 -0.86 2.41 -3.52
C ARG A 126 0.42 1.86 -2.89
N ARG A 127 0.33 1.29 -1.68
CA ARG A 127 1.45 0.72 -0.93
C ARG A 127 1.61 -0.79 -1.10
N SER A 128 0.74 -1.42 -1.89
CA SER A 128 0.75 -2.86 -2.10
C SER A 128 1.66 -3.23 -3.27
N ARG A 129 2.40 -4.34 -3.15
CA ARG A 129 3.28 -4.88 -4.20
C ARG A 129 2.49 -5.30 -5.43
N PHE A 130 1.32 -5.89 -5.19
CA PHE A 130 0.33 -6.24 -6.19
C PHE A 130 -1.04 -6.29 -5.52
N LEU A 131 -2.09 -6.43 -6.33
CA LEU A 131 -3.46 -6.55 -5.89
C LEU A 131 -4.05 -7.88 -6.37
N ILE A 132 -4.82 -8.56 -5.53
CA ILE A 132 -5.70 -9.67 -5.92
C ILE A 132 -7.12 -9.12 -6.02
N ALA A 133 -7.70 -9.18 -7.22
CA ALA A 133 -9.05 -8.70 -7.51
C ALA A 133 -9.97 -9.89 -7.75
N ASP A 134 -10.76 -10.27 -6.74
CA ASP A 134 -11.77 -11.30 -6.89
C ASP A 134 -13.13 -10.69 -7.27
N VAL A 135 -13.53 -10.90 -8.52
CA VAL A 135 -14.73 -10.30 -9.11
C VAL A 135 -15.99 -11.17 -8.93
N THR A 136 -15.95 -12.17 -8.05
CA THR A 136 -17.14 -12.96 -7.71
C THR A 136 -18.25 -12.04 -7.19
N GLY A 137 -19.46 -12.23 -7.73
CA GLY A 137 -20.59 -11.34 -7.42
C GLY A 137 -20.57 -9.97 -8.10
N GLN A 138 -19.63 -9.70 -9.03
CA GLN A 138 -19.63 -8.55 -9.92
C GLN A 138 -19.65 -7.19 -9.19
N ARG A 139 -18.85 -7.05 -8.13
CA ARG A 139 -18.83 -5.84 -7.30
C ARG A 139 -18.11 -4.69 -8.02
N HIS A 140 -18.85 -3.63 -8.33
CA HIS A 140 -18.31 -2.41 -8.95
C HIS A 140 -17.09 -1.83 -8.21
N GLY A 141 -17.07 -1.91 -6.87
CA GLY A 141 -15.93 -1.48 -6.05
C GLY A 141 -14.65 -2.24 -6.39
N VAL A 142 -14.71 -3.56 -6.52
CA VAL A 142 -13.54 -4.40 -6.87
C VAL A 142 -13.00 -4.03 -8.25
N TYR A 143 -13.88 -3.80 -9.22
CA TYR A 143 -13.49 -3.34 -10.55
C TYR A 143 -12.80 -1.98 -10.54
N PHE A 144 -13.33 -1.04 -9.75
CA PHE A 144 -12.72 0.28 -9.57
C PHE A 144 -11.35 0.20 -8.92
N GLU A 145 -11.21 -0.58 -7.84
CA GLU A 145 -9.96 -0.80 -7.11
C GLU A 145 -8.89 -1.45 -8.01
N ALA A 146 -9.27 -2.47 -8.79
CA ALA A 146 -8.40 -3.09 -9.77
C ALA A 146 -7.96 -2.10 -10.86
N GLY A 147 -8.89 -1.32 -11.42
CA GLY A 147 -8.58 -0.29 -12.41
C GLY A 147 -7.63 0.79 -11.86
N TYR A 148 -7.82 1.20 -10.61
CA TYR A 148 -6.94 2.15 -9.92
C TYR A 148 -5.53 1.57 -9.75
N ALA A 149 -5.39 0.34 -9.27
CA ALA A 149 -4.11 -0.35 -9.15
C ALA A 149 -3.39 -0.44 -10.51
N MET A 150 -4.10 -0.84 -11.56
CA MET A 150 -3.55 -0.88 -12.92
C MET A 150 -3.10 0.49 -13.41
N GLY A 151 -3.87 1.55 -13.14
CA GLY A 151 -3.50 2.93 -13.48
C GLY A 151 -2.22 3.42 -12.79
N LEU A 152 -1.90 2.87 -11.62
CA LEU A 152 -0.66 3.11 -10.90
C LEU A 152 0.51 2.20 -11.33
N GLY A 153 0.28 1.29 -12.28
CA GLY A 153 1.27 0.28 -12.67
C GLY A 153 1.46 -0.83 -11.63
N ILE A 154 0.55 -0.98 -10.68
CA ILE A 154 0.55 -2.06 -9.69
C ILE A 154 -0.01 -3.32 -10.36
N PRO A 155 0.72 -4.46 -10.36
CA PRO A 155 0.22 -5.70 -10.94
C PRO A 155 -1.10 -6.13 -10.31
N VAL A 156 -2.03 -6.60 -11.13
CA VAL A 156 -3.32 -7.15 -10.68
C VAL A 156 -3.43 -8.62 -11.07
N ILE A 157 -3.65 -9.47 -10.08
CA ILE A 157 -4.07 -10.85 -10.26
C ILE A 157 -5.59 -10.88 -10.18
N TRP A 158 -6.24 -11.15 -11.30
CA TRP A 158 -7.69 -11.31 -11.36
C TRP A 158 -8.07 -12.73 -10.91
N SER A 159 -9.13 -12.86 -10.12
CA SER A 159 -9.75 -14.14 -9.78
C SER A 159 -11.27 -14.06 -9.82
N CYS A 160 -11.93 -15.20 -10.00
CA CYS A 160 -13.38 -15.30 -9.97
C CYS A 160 -13.80 -16.75 -9.75
N ARG A 161 -14.84 -16.97 -8.94
CA ARG A 161 -15.46 -18.28 -8.81
C ARG A 161 -16.10 -18.69 -10.14
N GLU A 162 -15.95 -19.97 -10.52
CA GLU A 162 -16.31 -20.48 -11.84
C GLU A 162 -17.80 -20.25 -12.19
N ASP A 163 -18.70 -20.45 -11.23
CA ASP A 163 -20.15 -20.24 -11.39
C ASP A 163 -20.55 -18.78 -11.65
N HIS A 164 -19.70 -17.82 -11.26
CA HIS A 164 -19.87 -16.39 -11.54
C HIS A 164 -19.09 -15.92 -12.78
N PHE A 165 -18.21 -16.75 -13.35
CA PHE A 165 -17.26 -16.32 -14.37
C PHE A 165 -17.92 -15.91 -15.69
N LYS A 166 -19.07 -16.50 -16.03
CA LYS A 166 -19.85 -16.16 -17.22
C LYS A 166 -20.35 -14.70 -17.22
N ASP A 167 -20.52 -14.13 -16.03
CA ASP A 167 -21.11 -12.80 -15.81
C ASP A 167 -20.03 -11.71 -15.65
N VAL A 168 -18.74 -12.07 -15.73
CA VAL A 168 -17.62 -11.13 -15.63
C VAL A 168 -17.72 -10.05 -16.69
N HIS A 169 -17.51 -8.80 -16.26
CA HIS A 169 -17.63 -7.63 -17.12
C HIS A 169 -16.76 -7.74 -18.37
N PHE A 170 -17.29 -7.32 -19.51
CA PHE A 170 -16.63 -7.46 -20.81
C PHE A 170 -15.20 -6.90 -20.82
N ASP A 171 -15.00 -5.73 -20.24
CA ASP A 171 -13.70 -5.04 -20.23
C ASP A 171 -12.61 -5.82 -19.48
N THR A 172 -12.98 -6.57 -18.44
CA THR A 172 -12.00 -7.32 -17.66
C THR A 172 -11.87 -8.76 -18.11
N ARG A 173 -12.89 -9.34 -18.75
CA ARG A 173 -12.93 -10.74 -19.20
C ARG A 173 -11.73 -11.15 -20.08
N GLN A 174 -11.09 -10.18 -20.72
CA GLN A 174 -9.89 -10.36 -21.54
C GLN A 174 -8.63 -10.67 -20.71
N TYR A 175 -8.61 -10.29 -19.42
CA TYR A 175 -7.50 -10.60 -18.52
C TYR A 175 -7.52 -12.06 -18.11
N ASN A 176 -6.32 -12.62 -17.89
CA ASN A 176 -6.19 -13.99 -17.44
C ASN A 176 -6.58 -14.11 -15.96
N HIS A 177 -7.81 -14.57 -15.72
CA HIS A 177 -8.33 -14.82 -14.38
C HIS A 177 -7.85 -16.16 -13.83
N VAL A 178 -7.57 -16.19 -12.53
CA VAL A 178 -7.62 -17.40 -11.74
C VAL A 178 -9.09 -17.77 -11.54
N VAL A 179 -9.61 -18.60 -12.45
CA VAL A 179 -10.97 -19.16 -12.32
C VAL A 179 -10.88 -20.36 -11.38
N TRP A 180 -11.67 -20.35 -10.31
CA TRP A 180 -11.60 -21.34 -9.24
C TRP A 180 -12.94 -22.02 -8.97
N THR A 181 -12.90 -23.32 -8.65
CA THR A 181 -14.11 -24.13 -8.39
C THR A 181 -14.42 -24.29 -6.91
N ASP A 182 -13.37 -24.30 -6.09
CA ASP A 182 -13.43 -24.35 -4.64
C ASP A 182 -12.20 -23.65 -4.04
N GLU A 183 -12.19 -23.49 -2.73
CA GLU A 183 -11.17 -22.74 -2.01
C GLU A 183 -9.79 -23.42 -2.07
N LYS A 184 -9.74 -24.75 -2.18
CA LYS A 184 -8.46 -25.47 -2.33
C LYS A 184 -7.86 -25.20 -3.72
N ASP A 185 -8.67 -25.30 -4.76
CA ASP A 185 -8.26 -24.96 -6.13
C ASP A 185 -7.82 -23.49 -6.24
N LEU A 186 -8.53 -22.57 -5.59
CA LEU A 186 -8.15 -21.17 -5.46
C LEU A 186 -6.74 -21.00 -4.88
N LEU A 187 -6.46 -21.63 -3.73
CA LEU A 187 -5.15 -21.59 -3.08
C LEU A 187 -4.04 -22.05 -4.03
N GLU A 188 -4.18 -23.26 -4.59
CA GLU A 188 -3.15 -23.86 -5.45
C GLU A 188 -2.88 -23.03 -6.71
N LYS A 189 -3.92 -22.47 -7.32
CA LYS A 189 -3.78 -21.61 -8.51
C LYS A 189 -3.18 -20.25 -8.18
N LEU A 190 -3.55 -19.64 -7.06
CA LEU A 190 -3.00 -18.36 -6.64
C LEU A 190 -1.53 -18.48 -6.26
N GLU A 191 -1.12 -19.51 -5.52
CA GLU A 191 0.29 -19.74 -5.21
C GLU A 191 1.14 -19.84 -6.48
N LYS A 192 0.68 -20.62 -7.46
CA LYS A 192 1.35 -20.73 -8.77
C LYS A 192 1.38 -19.40 -9.50
N ARG A 193 0.29 -18.63 -9.48
CA ARG A 193 0.20 -17.33 -10.15
C ARG A 193 1.14 -16.32 -9.54
N ILE A 194 1.15 -16.17 -8.22
CA ILE A 194 2.02 -15.24 -7.49
C ILE A 194 3.48 -15.57 -7.81
N LYS A 195 3.86 -16.85 -7.67
CA LYS A 195 5.22 -17.31 -7.95
C LYS A 195 5.67 -17.10 -9.39
N GLY A 196 4.76 -17.23 -10.35
CA GLY A 196 5.09 -17.13 -11.78
C GLY A 196 5.04 -15.72 -12.36
N THR A 197 4.45 -14.75 -11.66
CA THR A 197 4.17 -13.41 -12.23
C THR A 197 4.61 -12.24 -11.36
N ILE A 198 4.86 -12.45 -10.06
CA ILE A 198 5.25 -11.39 -9.12
C ILE A 198 6.70 -11.53 -8.64
N LEU A 199 7.12 -12.77 -8.36
CA LEU A 199 8.48 -13.15 -7.93
C LEU A 199 9.40 -13.35 -9.14
#